data_AF-A0A4Y9PH60-F1
#
_entry.id   AF-A0A4Y9PH60-F1
#
_cell.length_a   1.000
_cell.length_b   1.000
_cell.length_c   1.000
_cell.angle_alpha   90.00
_cell.angle_beta   90.00
_cell.angle_gamma   90.00
#
_symmetry.space_group_name_H-M   'P 1'
#
loop_
_entity.id
_entity.type
_entity.pdbx_description
1 polymer ?
#
loop_
_entity_poly.entity_id
_entity_poly.type
_entity_poly.pdbx_seq_one_letter_code
_entity_poly.pdbx_strand_id
1 'polypeptide(L)'
;MTSTGVQLRLRPPVWARVWVTVFPVVLAVVLVLAVEPGADGWAVVRDIGVAVFAALLGWRLFQQAVIGTGDGRLVVRNMWRSLALRREDVHEVTVDPANGRRIRGGGWAVWLHLRSGSPVRLDVTHVPFGGPFSGRLEREAEQVRAWLAVGPQPFL
;
A
#
# COMPACT_ATOMS: atom_id res chain seq x y z
N MET A 1 -1.92 6.89 -26.65
CA MET A 1 -1.41 5.62 -26.09
C MET A 1 -2.50 5.01 -25.24
N THR A 2 -3.14 3.98 -25.79
CA THR A 2 -4.34 3.29 -25.30
C THR A 2 -4.03 2.44 -24.07
N SER A 3 -4.80 2.61 -23.00
CA SER A 3 -4.68 1.91 -21.72
C SER A 3 -5.34 0.51 -21.78
N THR A 4 -4.90 -0.34 -22.70
CA THR A 4 -5.60 -1.58 -23.07
C THR A 4 -5.41 -2.77 -22.10
N GLY A 5 -4.73 -2.60 -20.97
CA GLY A 5 -4.26 -3.76 -20.19
C GLY A 5 -4.64 -3.83 -18.72
N VAL A 6 -5.28 -2.81 -18.13
CA VAL A 6 -5.48 -2.75 -16.68
C VAL A 6 -6.91 -3.14 -16.32
N GLN A 7 -7.10 -4.37 -15.80
CA GLN A 7 -8.40 -4.89 -15.37
C GLN A 7 -8.64 -4.69 -13.86
N LEU A 8 -7.57 -4.64 -13.06
CA LEU A 8 -7.64 -4.42 -11.62
C LEU A 8 -6.63 -3.35 -11.20
N ARG A 9 -7.08 -2.33 -10.46
CA ARG A 9 -6.19 -1.31 -9.89
C ARG A 9 -6.64 -0.91 -8.49
N LEU A 10 -6.00 -1.51 -7.49
CA LEU A 10 -6.17 -1.07 -6.10
C LEU A 10 -5.18 0.05 -5.81
N ARG A 11 -5.68 1.14 -5.21
CA ARG A 11 -4.89 2.30 -4.77
C ARG A 11 -5.08 2.52 -3.28
N PRO A 12 -4.10 3.16 -2.60
CA PRO A 12 -4.23 3.45 -1.18
C PRO A 12 -5.51 4.24 -0.88
N PRO A 13 -6.10 4.08 0.32
CA PRO A 13 -7.23 4.88 0.75
C PRO A 13 -6.99 6.39 0.57
N VAL A 14 -8.04 7.14 0.24
CA VAL A 14 -7.93 8.61 0.08
C VAL A 14 -7.44 9.24 1.39
N TRP A 15 -7.95 8.79 2.54
CA TRP A 15 -7.48 9.26 3.86
C TRP A 15 -5.98 9.03 4.05
N ALA A 16 -5.45 7.87 3.64
CA ALA A 16 -4.02 7.58 3.74
C ALA A 16 -3.22 8.51 2.83
N ARG A 17 -3.70 8.78 1.60
CA ARG A 17 -3.07 9.75 0.70
C ARG A 17 -3.09 11.17 1.29
N VAL A 18 -4.20 11.57 1.92
CA VAL A 18 -4.30 12.87 2.59
C VAL A 18 -3.28 12.95 3.72
N TRP A 19 -3.22 11.95 4.60
CA TRP A 19 -2.25 11.94 5.70
C TRP A 19 -0.80 11.93 5.22
N VAL A 20 -0.51 11.21 4.14
CA VAL A 20 0.82 11.17 3.54
C VAL A 20 1.25 12.55 3.00
N THR A 21 0.32 13.39 2.57
CA THR A 21 0.61 14.77 2.14
C THR A 21 0.60 15.76 3.30
N VAL A 22 -0.40 15.66 4.19
CA VAL A 22 -0.60 16.59 5.31
C VAL A 22 0.52 16.44 6.35
N PHE A 23 0.90 15.21 6.69
CA PHE A 23 1.91 14.96 7.72
C PHE A 23 3.27 15.62 7.43
N PRO A 24 3.92 15.45 6.27
CA PRO A 24 5.21 16.09 5.99
C PRO A 24 5.09 17.62 5.92
N VAL A 25 3.95 18.15 5.46
CA VAL A 25 3.72 19.61 5.44
C VAL A 25 3.61 20.16 6.85
N VAL A 26 2.80 19.53 7.70
CA VAL A 26 2.66 19.92 9.11
C VAL A 26 4.00 19.76 9.83
N LEU A 27 4.72 18.67 9.60
CA LEU A 27 6.03 18.44 10.18
C LEU A 27 7.04 19.52 9.74
N ALA A 28 7.07 19.86 8.45
CA ALA A 28 7.94 20.93 7.96
C ALA A 28 7.59 22.29 8.58
N VAL A 29 6.30 22.62 8.71
CA VAL A 29 5.85 23.85 9.37
C VAL A 29 6.27 23.86 10.85
N VAL A 30 6.06 22.78 11.58
CA VAL A 30 6.47 22.66 12.98
C VAL A 30 7.99 22.80 13.13
N LEU A 31 8.77 22.15 12.25
CA LEU A 31 10.22 22.26 12.25
C LEU A 31 10.67 23.70 11.99
N VAL A 32 10.11 24.38 10.98
CA VAL A 32 10.44 25.79 10.67
C VAL A 32 10.08 26.72 11.83
N LEU A 33 8.93 26.51 12.48
CA LEU A 33 8.50 27.31 13.63
C LEU A 33 9.33 27.03 14.89
N ALA A 34 9.93 25.85 15.00
CA ALA A 34 10.76 25.44 16.13
C ALA A 34 12.23 25.88 16.01
N VAL A 35 12.64 26.44 14.85
CA VAL A 35 14.00 26.97 14.66
C VAL A 35 14.11 28.28 15.42
N GLU A 36 14.80 28.25 16.56
CA GLU A 36 15.14 29.46 17.30
C GLU A 36 16.25 30.27 16.57
N PRO A 37 16.16 31.61 16.57
CA PRO A 37 17.21 32.46 16.03
C PRO A 37 18.49 32.30 16.87
N GLY A 38 19.47 31.57 16.34
CA GLY A 38 20.70 31.19 17.03
C GLY A 38 20.99 29.69 17.08
N ALA A 39 20.12 28.86 16.48
CA ALA A 39 20.31 27.41 16.46
C ALA A 39 21.62 26.96 15.80
N ASP A 40 22.30 26.01 16.44
CA ASP A 40 23.49 25.35 15.91
C ASP A 40 23.22 24.80 14.50
N GLY A 41 24.18 24.94 13.58
CA GLY A 41 24.05 24.47 12.20
C GLY A 41 23.69 22.96 12.10
N TRP A 42 24.05 22.17 13.10
CA TRP A 42 23.66 20.76 13.21
C TRP A 42 22.15 20.55 13.38
N ALA A 43 21.46 21.42 14.13
CA ALA A 43 20.02 21.35 14.34
C ALA A 43 19.28 21.56 13.01
N VAL A 44 19.71 22.55 12.21
CA VAL A 44 19.15 22.82 10.89
C VAL A 44 19.33 21.63 9.94
N VAL A 45 20.54 21.04 9.90
CA VAL A 45 20.81 19.86 9.07
C VAL A 45 19.95 18.67 9.47
N ARG A 46 19.79 18.42 10.78
CA ARG A 46 18.90 17.37 11.30
C ARG A 46 17.47 17.58 10.86
N ASP A 47 16.95 18.80 10.99
CA ASP A 47 15.54 19.10 10.70
C ASP A 47 15.24 19.00 9.19
N ILE A 48 16.16 19.47 8.34
CA ILE A 48 16.10 19.22 6.89
C ILE A 48 16.14 17.72 6.59
N GLY A 49 17.02 16.97 7.25
CA GLY A 49 17.12 15.52 7.10
C GLY A 49 15.81 14.80 7.43
N VAL A 50 15.16 15.19 8.53
CA VAL A 50 13.85 14.66 8.94
C VAL A 50 12.76 15.01 7.91
N ALA A 51 12.74 16.25 7.41
CA ALA A 51 11.76 16.66 6.39
C ALA A 51 11.91 15.88 5.09
N VAL A 52 13.16 15.71 4.59
CA VAL A 52 13.46 14.91 3.40
C VAL A 52 13.08 13.45 3.62
N PHE A 53 13.40 12.88 4.78
CA PHE A 53 13.04 11.52 5.12
C PHE A 53 11.52 11.31 5.13
N ALA A 54 10.76 12.23 5.72
CA ALA A 54 9.29 12.19 5.72
C ALA A 54 8.72 12.30 4.31
N ALA A 55 9.27 13.18 3.46
CA ALA A 55 8.87 13.32 2.07
C ALA A 55 9.14 12.04 1.25
N LEU A 56 10.30 11.41 1.44
CA LEU A 56 10.66 10.14 0.80
C LEU A 56 9.74 8.99 1.23
N LEU A 57 9.44 8.88 2.53
CA LEU A 57 8.48 7.91 3.04
C LEU A 57 7.09 8.13 2.44
N GLY A 58 6.65 9.38 2.36
CA GLY A 58 5.36 9.70 1.79
C GLY A 58 5.28 9.36 0.30
N TRP A 59 6.28 9.76 -0.47
CA TRP A 59 6.42 9.35 -1.87
C TRP A 59 6.39 7.82 -2.03
N ARG A 60 7.09 7.10 -1.15
CA ARG A 60 7.13 5.63 -1.19
C ARG A 60 5.76 5.00 -0.92
N LEU A 61 4.99 5.54 0.02
CA LEU A 61 3.61 5.10 0.28
C LEU A 61 2.70 5.36 -0.92
N PHE A 62 2.89 6.46 -1.66
CA PHE A 62 2.16 6.73 -2.90
C PHE A 62 2.44 5.73 -4.03
N GLN A 63 3.62 5.10 -4.03
CA GLN A 63 3.97 4.09 -5.04
C GLN A 63 3.34 2.72 -4.78
N GLN A 64 2.72 2.52 -3.61
CA GLN A 64 2.05 1.26 -3.29
C GLN A 64 0.80 1.10 -4.16
N ALA A 65 0.73 -0.03 -4.85
CA ALA A 65 -0.36 -0.33 -5.77
C ALA A 65 -0.42 -1.83 -6.02
N VAL A 66 -1.63 -2.32 -6.29
CA VAL A 66 -1.84 -3.66 -6.84
C VAL A 66 -2.50 -3.49 -8.19
N ILE A 67 -1.83 -3.99 -9.23
CA ILE A 67 -2.24 -3.82 -10.62
C ILE A 67 -2.37 -5.21 -11.23
N GLY A 68 -3.59 -5.60 -11.58
CA GLY A 68 -3.86 -6.81 -12.36
C GLY A 68 -3.96 -6.47 -13.83
N THR A 69 -3.15 -7.12 -14.66
CA THR A 69 -3.20 -6.99 -16.12
C THR A 69 -4.13 -8.02 -16.75
N GLY A 70 -4.61 -7.74 -17.97
CA GLY A 70 -5.43 -8.69 -18.75
C GLY A 70 -4.71 -10.01 -19.06
N ASP A 71 -3.38 -9.95 -19.21
CA ASP A 71 -2.49 -11.09 -19.46
C ASP A 71 -2.35 -12.06 -18.27
N GLY A 72 -3.10 -11.82 -17.17
CA GLY A 72 -3.05 -12.66 -15.97
C GLY A 72 -1.84 -12.40 -15.06
N ARG A 73 -1.17 -11.25 -15.18
CA ARG A 73 -0.11 -10.86 -14.24
C ARG A 73 -0.64 -9.91 -13.17
N LEU A 74 -0.29 -10.16 -11.92
CA LEU A 74 -0.59 -9.33 -10.78
C LEU A 74 0.70 -8.68 -10.27
N VAL A 75 0.84 -7.37 -10.49
CA VAL A 75 1.97 -6.60 -9.98
C VAL A 75 1.58 -6.00 -8.63
N VAL A 76 2.20 -6.52 -7.58
CA VAL A 76 2.06 -6.07 -6.19
C VAL A 76 3.25 -5.19 -5.84
N ARG A 77 2.99 -3.91 -5.55
CA ARG A 77 3.99 -2.95 -5.07
C ARG A 77 3.72 -2.66 -3.60
N ASN A 78 4.50 -3.28 -2.73
CA ASN A 78 4.50 -3.07 -1.28
C ASN A 78 5.57 -2.05 -0.88
N MET A 79 5.59 -1.65 0.40
CA MET A 79 6.49 -0.59 0.88
C MET A 79 7.97 -0.92 0.59
N TRP A 80 8.35 -2.16 0.84
CA TRP A 80 9.74 -2.62 0.76
C TRP A 80 10.02 -3.58 -0.39
N ARG A 81 8.99 -4.10 -1.05
CA ARG A 81 9.13 -5.14 -2.07
C ARG A 81 8.15 -4.94 -3.21
N SER A 82 8.61 -5.15 -4.44
CA SER A 82 7.75 -5.28 -5.61
C SER A 82 7.79 -6.71 -6.11
N LEU A 83 6.62 -7.28 -6.40
CA LEU A 83 6.46 -8.67 -6.84
C LEU A 83 5.53 -8.67 -8.05
N ALA A 84 5.91 -9.43 -9.08
CA ALA A 84 5.02 -9.78 -10.18
C ALA A 84 4.65 -11.25 -10.00
N LEU A 85 3.38 -11.50 -9.70
CA LEU A 85 2.81 -12.83 -9.53
C LEU A 85 1.99 -13.18 -10.76
N ARG A 86 1.96 -14.46 -11.15
CA ARG A 86 0.99 -14.90 -12.14
C ARG A 86 -0.32 -15.25 -11.44
N ARG A 87 -1.42 -15.14 -12.18
CA ARG A 87 -2.76 -15.47 -11.69
C ARG A 87 -2.81 -16.91 -11.17
N GLU A 88 -2.15 -17.83 -11.87
CA GLU A 88 -2.03 -19.26 -11.51
C GLU A 88 -1.27 -19.50 -10.20
N ASP A 89 -0.36 -18.61 -9.82
CA ASP A 89 0.41 -18.73 -8.57
C ASP A 89 -0.44 -18.41 -7.34
N VAL A 90 -1.54 -17.68 -7.49
CA VAL A 90 -2.42 -17.30 -6.39
C VAL A 90 -3.49 -18.37 -6.21
N HIS A 91 -3.48 -19.01 -5.04
CA HIS A 91 -4.45 -20.03 -4.65
C HIS A 91 -5.70 -19.42 -4.03
N GLU A 92 -5.51 -18.48 -3.10
CA GLU A 92 -6.61 -17.96 -2.29
C GLU A 92 -6.35 -16.51 -1.88
N VAL A 93 -7.44 -15.78 -1.62
CA VAL A 93 -7.42 -14.40 -1.14
C VAL A 93 -8.25 -14.28 0.14
N THR A 94 -7.58 -13.97 1.25
CA THR A 94 -8.22 -13.81 2.56
C THR A 94 -8.02 -12.40 3.11
N VAL A 95 -8.84 -12.04 4.09
CA VAL A 95 -8.69 -10.81 4.86
C VAL A 95 -8.29 -11.22 6.27
N ASP A 96 -7.04 -10.93 6.64
CA ASP A 96 -6.46 -11.38 7.91
C ASP A 96 -5.73 -10.24 8.64
N PRO A 97 -5.49 -10.38 9.95
CA PRO A 97 -4.67 -9.44 10.70
C PRO A 97 -3.30 -9.24 10.04
N ALA A 98 -2.90 -7.98 9.85
CA ALA A 98 -1.72 -7.59 9.09
C ALA A 98 -0.39 -8.09 9.68
N ASN A 99 -0.39 -8.48 10.96
CA ASN A 99 0.78 -9.01 11.68
C ASN A 99 0.76 -10.55 11.83
N GLY A 100 -0.17 -11.27 11.18
CA GLY A 100 -0.24 -12.74 11.22
C GLY A 100 -0.61 -13.36 12.58
N ARG A 101 -0.58 -12.57 13.66
CA ARG A 101 -1.09 -12.91 14.99
C ARG A 101 -2.21 -11.94 15.36
N ARG A 102 -3.26 -12.44 16.04
CA ARG A 102 -4.29 -11.63 16.72
C ARG A 102 -3.67 -10.87 17.91
N ILE A 103 -2.70 -10.01 17.64
CA ILE A 103 -2.22 -9.04 18.63
C ILE A 103 -3.33 -8.00 18.73
N ARG A 104 -3.82 -7.77 19.95
CA ARG A 104 -4.85 -6.77 20.27
C ARG A 104 -4.30 -5.40 19.83
N GLY A 105 -4.83 -4.85 18.73
CA GLY A 105 -4.34 -3.62 18.10
C GLY A 105 -3.62 -3.79 16.75
N GLY A 106 -3.52 -5.00 16.22
CA GLY A 106 -3.03 -5.24 14.86
C GLY A 106 -4.03 -4.79 13.80
N GLY A 107 -3.56 -4.06 12.80
CA GLY A 107 -4.36 -3.70 11.63
C GLY A 107 -4.82 -4.93 10.82
N TRP A 108 -5.62 -4.70 9.78
CA TRP A 108 -6.11 -5.73 8.86
C TRP A 108 -5.60 -5.46 7.45
N ALA A 109 -5.39 -6.50 6.67
CA ALA A 109 -4.98 -6.39 5.28
C ALA A 109 -5.50 -7.58 4.46
N VAL A 110 -5.55 -7.41 3.15
CA VAL A 110 -5.76 -8.51 2.20
C VAL A 110 -4.47 -9.31 2.06
N TRP A 111 -4.58 -10.62 2.14
CA TRP A 111 -3.48 -11.56 1.95
C TRP A 111 -3.74 -12.41 0.71
N LEU A 112 -2.69 -12.60 -0.09
CA LEU A 112 -2.66 -13.54 -1.20
C LEU A 112 -1.94 -14.80 -0.76
N HIS A 113 -2.63 -15.92 -0.70
CA HIS A 113 -2.00 -17.21 -0.45
C HIS A 113 -1.53 -17.79 -1.76
N LEU A 114 -0.21 -17.99 -1.88
CA LEU A 114 0.39 -18.54 -3.08
C LEU A 114 0.40 -20.06 -3.02
N ARG A 115 0.34 -20.71 -4.18
CA ARG A 115 0.51 -22.17 -4.32
C ARG A 115 1.87 -22.66 -3.79
N SER A 116 2.88 -21.80 -3.79
CA SER A 116 4.19 -22.08 -3.19
C SER A 116 4.16 -22.11 -1.65
N GLY A 117 3.02 -21.81 -1.02
CA GLY A 117 2.83 -21.81 0.42
C GLY A 117 3.25 -20.52 1.13
N SER A 118 3.87 -19.57 0.42
CA SER A 118 4.27 -18.29 1.01
C SER A 118 3.17 -17.24 0.84
N PRO A 119 2.53 -16.76 1.91
CA PRO A 119 1.50 -15.73 1.79
C PRO A 119 2.13 -14.35 1.53
N VAL A 120 1.48 -13.55 0.69
CA VAL A 120 1.89 -12.19 0.33
C VAL A 120 0.83 -11.20 0.82
N ARG A 121 1.21 -10.35 1.76
CA ARG A 121 0.36 -9.25 2.24
C ARG A 121 0.26 -8.14 1.21
N LEU A 122 -0.92 -7.56 1.02
CA LEU A 122 -1.13 -6.37 0.20
C LEU A 122 -1.11 -5.11 1.07
N ASP A 123 0.04 -4.44 1.16
CA ASP A 123 0.22 -3.27 2.02
C ASP A 123 -0.73 -2.11 1.64
N VAL A 124 -1.12 -2.01 0.36
CA VAL A 124 -2.05 -0.99 -0.13
C VAL A 124 -3.44 -1.06 0.53
N THR A 125 -3.81 -2.24 1.02
CA THR A 125 -5.11 -2.50 1.66
C THR A 125 -5.03 -2.36 3.18
N HIS A 126 -3.85 -2.09 3.74
CA HIS A 126 -3.66 -2.06 5.19
C HIS A 126 -4.54 -0.99 5.86
N VAL A 127 -5.29 -1.40 6.87
CA VAL A 127 -6.06 -0.50 7.74
C VAL A 127 -5.65 -0.70 9.20
N PRO A 128 -5.28 0.38 9.92
CA PRO A 128 -4.73 0.27 11.26
C PRO A 128 -5.76 -0.15 12.32
N PHE A 129 -7.06 0.08 12.08
CA PHE A 129 -8.13 -0.23 13.03
C PHE A 129 -9.16 -1.15 12.37
N GLY A 130 -9.40 -2.32 12.98
CA GLY A 130 -10.47 -3.24 12.60
C GLY A 130 -11.82 -2.68 13.02
N GLY A 131 -12.53 -2.06 12.09
CA GLY A 131 -13.82 -1.41 12.35
C GLY A 131 -14.55 -1.10 11.03
N PRO A 132 -15.06 0.12 10.80
CA PRO A 132 -15.88 0.46 9.63
C PRO A 132 -15.20 0.26 8.26
N PHE A 133 -13.90 -0.07 8.25
CA PHE A 133 -13.12 -0.35 7.05
C PHE A 133 -13.14 -1.83 6.61
N SER A 134 -13.74 -2.74 7.40
CA SER A 134 -13.88 -4.15 7.03
C SER A 134 -14.66 -4.35 5.73
N GLY A 135 -15.76 -3.61 5.55
CA GLY A 135 -16.54 -3.66 4.30
C GLY A 135 -15.80 -3.11 3.09
N ARG A 136 -14.74 -2.32 3.27
CA ARG A 136 -13.85 -1.92 2.18
C ARG A 136 -12.83 -3.02 1.87
N LEU A 137 -12.20 -3.59 2.89
CA LEU A 137 -11.27 -4.71 2.74
C LEU A 137 -11.92 -5.89 2.01
N GLU A 138 -13.14 -6.24 2.39
CA GLU A 138 -13.86 -7.35 1.76
C GLU A 138 -14.16 -7.04 0.30
N ARG A 139 -14.57 -5.81 -0.03
CA ARG A 139 -14.76 -5.37 -1.42
C ARG A 139 -13.46 -5.40 -2.22
N GLU A 140 -12.35 -4.99 -1.63
CA GLU A 140 -11.03 -5.04 -2.29
C GLU A 140 -10.58 -6.49 -2.48
N ALA A 141 -10.81 -7.37 -1.50
CA ALA A 141 -10.55 -8.81 -1.62
C ALA A 141 -11.44 -9.44 -2.70
N GLU A 142 -12.72 -9.09 -2.75
CA GLU A 142 -13.67 -9.56 -3.75
C GLU A 142 -13.29 -9.10 -5.16
N GLN A 143 -12.81 -7.86 -5.32
CA GLN A 143 -12.28 -7.39 -6.61
C GLN A 143 -11.07 -8.22 -7.07
N VAL A 144 -10.17 -8.60 -6.15
CA VAL A 144 -9.05 -9.49 -6.48
C VAL A 144 -9.56 -10.90 -6.83
N ARG A 145 -10.51 -11.46 -6.07
CA ARG A 145 -11.13 -12.77 -6.35
C ARG A 145 -11.85 -12.78 -7.70
N ALA A 146 -12.60 -11.73 -8.01
CA ALA A 146 -13.28 -11.56 -9.30
C ALA A 146 -12.26 -11.50 -10.45
N TRP A 147 -11.17 -10.75 -10.28
CA TRP A 147 -10.08 -10.73 -11.27
C TRP A 147 -9.40 -12.09 -11.42
N LEU A 148 -9.26 -12.88 -10.35
CA LEU A 148 -8.75 -14.26 -10.41
C LEU A 148 -9.72 -15.19 -11.18
N ALA A 149 -11.04 -15.01 -11.00
CA ALA A 149 -12.06 -15.86 -11.59
C ALA A 149 -12.26 -15.68 -13.10
N VAL A 150 -12.03 -14.47 -13.64
CA VAL A 150 -12.23 -14.15 -15.07
C VAL A 150 -11.33 -14.99 -16.01
N GLY A 151 -10.24 -15.57 -15.51
CA GLY A 151 -9.31 -16.36 -16.33
C GLY A 151 -8.53 -15.52 -17.36
N PRO A 152 -7.39 -16.00 -17.88
CA PRO A 152 -6.64 -15.26 -18.90
C PRO A 152 -7.51 -15.09 -20.13
N GLN A 153 -7.75 -13.85 -20.56
CA GLN A 153 -8.47 -13.64 -21.81
C GLN A 153 -7.54 -14.01 -22.97
N PRO A 154 -7.96 -14.88 -23.90
CA PRO A 154 -7.20 -15.14 -25.09
C PRO A 154 -7.08 -13.82 -25.87
N PHE A 155 -5.84 -13.47 -26.24
CA PHE A 155 -5.58 -12.34 -27.13
C PHE A 155 -6.31 -12.59 -28.45
N LEU A 156 -7.32 -11.76 -28.74
CA LEU A 156 -7.91 -11.63 -30.08
C LEU A 156 -7.23 -10.48 -30.81
#